data_AF-A0A938IJR9-F1
#
_entry.id   AF-A0A938IJR9-F1
#
_cell.length_a   1.000
_cell.length_b   1.000
_cell.length_c   1.000
_cell.angle_alpha   90.00
_cell.angle_beta   90.00
_cell.angle_gamma   90.00
#
_symmetry.space_group_name_H-M   'P 1'
#
loop_
_entity.id
_entity.type
_entity.pdbx_description
1 polymer ?
#
loop_
_entity_poly.entity_id
_entity_poly.type
_entity_poly.pdbx_seq_one_letter_code
_entity_poly.pdbx_strand_id
1 'polypeptide(L)'
;MAGLFQDLFARRRIRSSARRRRTRLAMESLESRRCLATVNFFPELGMLAIDGDGAANDIRIRSTSADDVRVVADGRDYGAFRGIETLRIRTAGGRDFVDVSLGATFPYLSVALGQGDDRLNVTVADPAGADPAVDPPEPDRVGRIRIDAGAGDDFVDVNLGATFPYLSVALGQGDDRLNVTVADPAGADPAVGDPAVDPPEPDRVGRIRIDAGAGDDFVKVRLPHDRYFMDIDMGSGDDVLQVIVGDRSKLGGGR
;
A
#
# COMPACT_ATOMS: atom_id res chain seq x y z
N MET A 1 -58.53 -36.24 86.92
CA MET A 1 -57.75 -35.13 86.35
C MET A 1 -57.36 -35.56 84.93
N ALA A 2 -58.08 -35.15 83.88
CA ALA A 2 -57.89 -33.91 83.12
C ALA A 2 -56.41 -33.75 82.69
N GLY A 3 -55.99 -33.68 81.43
CA GLY A 3 -56.64 -33.43 80.14
C GLY A 3 -55.77 -32.47 79.30
N LEU A 4 -55.84 -32.59 77.96
CA LEU A 4 -55.32 -31.70 76.89
C LEU A 4 -53.82 -31.80 76.50
N PHE A 5 -53.41 -32.16 75.26
CA PHE A 5 -53.65 -31.67 73.88
C PHE A 5 -52.80 -30.46 73.44
N GLN A 6 -52.29 -30.59 72.20
CA GLN A 6 -51.73 -29.59 71.25
C GLN A 6 -50.20 -29.42 71.25
N ASP A 7 -49.43 -29.92 70.27
CA ASP A 7 -49.42 -29.68 68.81
C ASP A 7 -48.53 -28.47 68.42
N LEU A 8 -48.00 -28.56 67.20
CA LEU A 8 -47.39 -27.51 66.38
C LEU A 8 -45.87 -27.21 66.44
N PHE A 9 -45.21 -27.87 65.48
CA PHE A 9 -44.47 -27.27 64.35
C PHE A 9 -43.18 -26.44 64.55
N ALA A 10 -42.28 -26.71 63.60
CA ALA A 10 -41.22 -25.84 63.07
C ALA A 10 -39.87 -25.93 63.81
N ARG A 11 -38.71 -26.10 63.16
CA ARG A 11 -38.29 -25.62 61.85
C ARG A 11 -37.22 -26.56 61.28
N ARG A 12 -37.58 -27.41 60.32
CA ARG A 12 -36.58 -28.05 59.45
C ARG A 12 -36.11 -26.98 58.46
N ARG A 13 -35.01 -26.28 58.77
CA ARG A 13 -34.35 -25.36 57.85
C ARG A 13 -33.92 -26.14 56.61
N ILE A 14 -34.69 -26.01 55.54
CA ILE A 14 -34.31 -26.43 54.19
C ILE A 14 -33.06 -25.62 53.87
N ARG A 15 -31.90 -26.28 53.86
CA ARG A 15 -30.65 -25.71 53.37
C ARG A 15 -30.91 -25.27 51.94
N SER A 16 -30.86 -23.96 51.71
CA SER A 16 -30.96 -23.36 50.39
C SER A 16 -29.97 -24.05 49.48
N SER A 17 -30.50 -24.84 48.53
CA SER A 17 -29.73 -25.35 47.41
C SER A 17 -29.22 -24.15 46.65
N ALA A 18 -27.94 -23.82 46.83
CA ALA A 18 -27.25 -22.84 46.03
C ALA A 18 -27.39 -23.30 44.57
N ARG A 19 -28.32 -22.67 43.84
CA ARG A 19 -28.50 -22.87 42.40
C ARG A 19 -27.16 -22.55 41.76
N ARG A 20 -26.38 -23.59 41.46
CA ARG A 20 -25.23 -23.49 40.56
C ARG A 20 -25.75 -22.82 39.30
N ARG A 21 -25.40 -21.55 39.08
CA ARG A 21 -25.60 -20.86 37.81
C ARG A 21 -24.87 -21.71 36.78
N ARG A 22 -25.63 -22.52 36.04
CA ARG A 22 -25.12 -23.19 34.86
C ARG A 22 -24.88 -22.08 33.84
N THR A 23 -23.62 -21.66 33.73
CA THR A 23 -23.16 -20.84 32.61
C THR A 23 -23.48 -21.63 31.35
N ARG A 24 -24.54 -21.23 30.64
CA ARG A 24 -24.80 -21.76 29.31
C ARG A 24 -23.71 -21.17 28.41
N LEU A 25 -22.97 -22.05 27.75
CA LEU A 25 -22.12 -21.65 26.63
C LEU A 25 -23.05 -21.03 25.58
N ALA A 26 -22.90 -19.73 25.34
CA ALA A 26 -23.57 -19.06 24.24
C ALA A 26 -22.73 -19.30 22.99
N MET A 27 -23.36 -19.83 21.95
CA MET A 27 -22.77 -19.92 20.63
C MET A 27 -22.93 -18.54 19.99
N GLU A 28 -21.87 -17.73 20.04
CA GLU A 28 -21.81 -16.50 19.23
C GLU A 28 -21.51 -16.88 17.79
N SER A 29 -22.27 -16.32 16.84
CA SER A 29 -21.94 -16.48 15.42
C SER A 29 -20.60 -15.80 15.15
N LEU A 30 -19.63 -16.56 14.65
CA LEU A 30 -18.33 -16.04 14.22
C LEU A 30 -18.47 -15.04 13.06
N GLU A 31 -19.58 -15.07 12.33
CA GLU A 31 -19.89 -14.18 11.20
C GLU A 31 -20.06 -12.72 11.63
N SER A 32 -20.29 -12.46 12.92
CA SER A 32 -20.44 -11.11 13.47
C SER A 32 -19.14 -10.49 13.99
N ARG A 33 -18.04 -11.26 14.00
CA ARG A 33 -16.74 -10.75 14.44
C ARG A 33 -16.07 -10.07 13.25
N ARG A 34 -15.86 -8.75 13.35
CA ARG A 34 -14.92 -8.05 12.47
C ARG A 34 -13.54 -8.68 12.67
N CYS A 35 -13.04 -9.35 11.65
CA CYS A 35 -11.65 -9.78 11.61
C CYS A 35 -10.84 -8.52 11.32
N LEU A 36 -9.90 -8.11 12.16
CA LEU A 36 -9.07 -6.96 11.79
C LEU A 36 -8.05 -7.38 10.73
N ALA A 37 -7.53 -6.42 9.95
CA ALA A 37 -6.40 -6.67 9.08
C ALA A 37 -5.24 -7.31 9.85
N THR A 38 -4.55 -8.24 9.20
CA THR A 38 -3.45 -9.02 9.77
C THR A 38 -2.11 -8.55 9.24
N VAL A 39 -1.09 -8.54 10.09
CA VAL A 39 0.28 -8.19 9.74
C VAL A 39 1.19 -9.35 10.13
N ASN A 40 1.86 -9.95 9.15
CA ASN A 40 2.71 -11.11 9.30
C ASN A 40 4.11 -10.80 8.76
N PHE A 41 5.13 -11.00 9.59
CA PHE A 41 6.52 -10.80 9.20
C PHE A 41 7.27 -12.13 9.16
N PHE A 42 7.94 -12.39 8.04
CA PHE A 42 8.71 -13.60 7.74
C PHE A 42 10.18 -13.21 7.57
N PRO A 43 10.96 -13.14 8.66
CA PRO A 43 12.34 -12.64 8.62
C PRO A 43 13.26 -13.49 7.75
N GLU A 44 13.03 -14.80 7.67
CA GLU A 44 13.83 -15.71 6.83
C GLU A 44 13.66 -15.45 5.34
N LEU A 45 12.56 -14.79 4.96
CA LEU A 45 12.22 -14.43 3.57
C LEU A 45 12.34 -12.93 3.31
N GLY A 46 12.71 -12.13 4.32
CA GLY A 46 12.64 -10.67 4.24
C GLY A 46 11.26 -10.15 3.85
N MET A 47 10.18 -10.85 4.18
CA MET A 47 8.83 -10.53 3.70
C MET A 47 7.94 -10.00 4.82
N LEU A 48 7.36 -8.83 4.60
CA LEU A 48 6.26 -8.29 5.40
C LEU A 48 4.97 -8.38 4.59
N ALA A 49 4.00 -9.16 5.07
CA ALA A 49 2.70 -9.32 4.46
C ALA A 49 1.61 -8.69 5.33
N ILE A 50 0.80 -7.84 4.73
CA ILE A 50 -0.38 -7.23 5.31
C ILE A 50 -1.59 -7.72 4.53
N ASP A 51 -2.48 -8.45 5.19
CA ASP A 51 -3.68 -9.03 4.58
C ASP A 51 -4.92 -8.47 5.30
N GLY A 52 -5.77 -7.75 4.56
CA GLY A 52 -7.04 -7.21 4.99
C GLY A 52 -8.09 -8.30 5.21
N ASP A 53 -9.27 -7.86 5.66
CA ASP A 53 -10.37 -8.74 6.05
C ASP A 53 -11.53 -8.77 5.04
N GLY A 54 -11.39 -8.08 3.90
CA GLY A 54 -12.47 -7.89 2.93
C GLY A 54 -13.52 -6.86 3.37
N ALA A 55 -13.26 -6.12 4.45
CA ALA A 55 -13.98 -4.91 4.81
C ALA A 55 -13.06 -3.69 4.63
N ALA A 56 -13.62 -2.49 4.78
CA ALA A 56 -12.83 -1.26 4.69
C ALA A 56 -11.67 -1.23 5.70
N ASN A 57 -10.44 -1.15 5.19
CA ASN A 57 -9.21 -1.06 5.94
C ASN A 57 -8.55 0.33 5.84
N ASP A 58 -7.89 0.76 6.92
CA ASP A 58 -7.03 1.97 6.95
C ASP A 58 -5.59 1.55 7.28
N ILE A 59 -4.75 1.42 6.26
CA ILE A 59 -3.38 0.92 6.35
C ILE A 59 -2.40 2.07 6.08
N ARG A 60 -1.50 2.31 7.04
CA ARG A 60 -0.45 3.32 6.92
C ARG A 60 0.91 2.67 7.15
N ILE A 61 1.81 2.86 6.19
CA ILE A 61 3.18 2.37 6.22
C ILE A 61 4.11 3.57 6.11
N ARG A 62 5.02 3.66 7.08
CA ARG A 62 6.04 4.71 7.13
C ARG A 62 7.41 4.07 7.29
N SER A 63 8.34 4.47 6.45
CA SER A 63 9.75 4.09 6.56
C SER A 63 10.60 5.33 6.39
N THR A 64 11.58 5.51 7.29
CA THR A 64 12.63 6.53 7.16
C THR A 64 13.89 5.98 6.49
N SER A 65 14.04 4.67 6.46
CA SER A 65 15.10 3.93 5.78
C SER A 65 14.58 2.53 5.41
N ALA A 66 15.23 1.86 4.45
CA ALA A 66 14.87 0.50 4.05
C ALA A 66 14.85 -0.49 5.24
N ASP A 67 15.60 -0.20 6.31
CA ASP A 67 15.73 -1.04 7.50
C ASP A 67 14.74 -0.73 8.63
N ASP A 68 13.87 0.27 8.50
CA ASP A 68 12.87 0.61 9.53
C ASP A 68 11.50 0.88 8.89
N VAL A 69 10.64 -0.14 8.85
CA VAL A 69 9.27 -0.05 8.35
C VAL A 69 8.29 -0.12 9.51
N ARG A 70 7.49 0.92 9.68
CA ARG A 70 6.41 0.97 10.67
C ARG A 70 5.06 0.77 10.01
N VAL A 71 4.22 -0.04 10.65
CA VAL A 71 2.90 -0.38 10.14
C VAL A 71 1.83 -0.04 11.16
N VAL A 72 0.83 0.72 10.73
CA VAL A 72 -0.43 0.92 11.45
C VAL A 72 -1.54 0.40 10.54
N ALA A 73 -2.41 -0.47 11.04
CA ALA A 73 -3.59 -0.94 10.31
C ALA A 73 -4.82 -0.89 11.21
N ASP A 74 -5.91 -0.29 10.72
CA ASP A 74 -7.19 -0.14 11.41
C ASP A 74 -7.05 0.50 12.80
N GLY A 75 -6.16 1.49 12.92
CA GLY A 75 -5.86 2.19 14.16
C GLY A 75 -4.97 1.41 15.15
N ARG A 76 -4.55 0.18 14.80
CA ARG A 76 -3.61 -0.61 15.60
C ARG A 76 -2.18 -0.44 15.09
N ASP A 77 -1.28 -0.06 15.98
CA ASP A 77 0.16 -0.05 15.73
C ASP A 77 0.75 -1.45 15.87
N TYR A 78 1.40 -1.94 14.82
CA TYR A 78 2.07 -3.25 14.76
C TYR A 78 3.58 -3.15 15.04
N GLY A 79 4.09 -1.93 15.22
CA GLY A 79 5.49 -1.65 15.53
C GLY A 79 6.36 -1.50 14.29
N ALA A 80 7.66 -1.67 14.50
CA ALA A 80 8.71 -1.52 13.49
C ALA A 80 9.29 -2.88 13.09
N PHE A 81 9.55 -3.03 11.79
CA PHE A 81 10.11 -4.22 11.17
C PHE A 81 11.40 -3.85 10.43
N ARG A 82 12.37 -4.77 10.42
CA ARG A 82 13.69 -4.57 9.81
C ARG A 82 14.02 -5.70 8.85
N GLY A 83 14.94 -5.45 7.91
CA GLY A 83 15.36 -6.47 6.94
C GLY A 83 14.23 -6.89 6.00
N ILE A 84 13.38 -5.94 5.61
CA ILE A 84 12.30 -6.19 4.66
C ILE A 84 12.82 -5.95 3.25
N GLU A 85 12.77 -6.99 2.45
CA GLU A 85 13.06 -6.97 1.02
C GLU A 85 11.76 -6.91 0.21
N THR A 86 10.71 -7.57 0.71
CA THR A 86 9.39 -7.65 0.08
C THR A 86 8.30 -7.14 1.01
N LEU A 87 7.62 -6.08 0.58
CA LEU A 87 6.40 -5.58 1.21
C LEU A 87 5.20 -5.96 0.34
N ARG A 88 4.28 -6.75 0.90
CA ARG A 88 3.04 -7.18 0.24
C ARG A 88 1.82 -6.71 1.01
N ILE A 89 0.90 -6.04 0.35
CA ILE A 89 -0.38 -5.57 0.90
C ILE A 89 -1.50 -6.16 0.04
N ARG A 90 -2.51 -6.77 0.67
CA ARG A 90 -3.71 -7.29 0.02
C ARG A 90 -4.93 -6.98 0.86
N THR A 91 -5.85 -6.12 0.44
CA THR A 91 -7.05 -5.79 1.25
C THR A 91 -8.27 -6.63 0.86
N ALA A 92 -8.27 -7.17 -0.36
CA ALA A 92 -9.22 -8.12 -0.94
C ALA A 92 -10.62 -7.53 -1.26
N GLY A 93 -11.08 -6.56 -0.49
CA GLY A 93 -12.19 -5.69 -0.85
C GLY A 93 -12.65 -4.81 0.31
N GLY A 94 -13.60 -3.93 0.06
CA GLY A 94 -14.02 -2.93 1.02
C GLY A 94 -14.02 -1.55 0.39
N ARG A 95 -13.68 -0.54 1.20
CA ARG A 95 -13.29 0.80 0.73
C ARG A 95 -12.03 1.11 1.51
N ASP A 96 -10.91 0.85 0.88
CA ASP A 96 -9.62 0.79 1.53
C ASP A 96 -8.88 2.11 1.38
N PHE A 97 -8.17 2.49 2.42
CA PHE A 97 -7.24 3.59 2.39
C PHE A 97 -5.85 3.05 2.72
N VAL A 98 -4.97 3.05 1.73
CA VAL A 98 -3.60 2.56 1.85
C VAL A 98 -2.64 3.71 1.58
N ASP A 99 -1.79 4.02 2.55
CA ASP A 99 -0.82 5.11 2.47
C ASP A 99 0.58 4.60 2.81
N VAL A 100 1.44 4.53 1.79
CA VAL A 100 2.79 3.97 1.85
C VAL A 100 3.80 5.09 1.60
N SER A 101 4.62 5.43 2.59
CA SER A 101 5.72 6.37 2.43
C SER A 101 7.03 5.71 2.82
N LEU A 102 7.93 5.53 1.84
CA LEU A 102 9.20 4.85 1.96
C LEU A 102 10.33 5.87 1.75
N GLY A 103 11.18 6.03 2.74
CA GLY A 103 12.31 6.98 2.72
C GLY A 103 13.50 6.52 1.87
N ALA A 104 13.43 5.35 1.25
CA ALA A 104 14.41 4.81 0.32
C ALA A 104 13.72 3.81 -0.62
N THR A 105 14.39 3.48 -1.73
CA THR A 105 13.93 2.45 -2.66
C THR A 105 13.85 1.08 -1.97
N PHE A 106 12.66 0.45 -2.06
CA PHE A 106 12.44 -0.92 -1.62
C PHE A 106 12.68 -1.89 -2.78
N PRO A 107 13.25 -3.09 -2.54
CA PRO A 107 13.44 -4.08 -3.60
C PRO A 107 12.12 -4.52 -4.23
N TYR A 108 11.08 -4.76 -3.43
CA TYR A 108 9.77 -5.15 -3.96
C TYR A 108 8.62 -4.63 -3.09
N LEU A 109 7.72 -3.86 -3.71
CA LEU A 109 6.42 -3.44 -3.17
C LEU A 109 5.32 -4.00 -4.06
N SER A 110 4.37 -4.73 -3.46
CA SER A 110 3.16 -5.19 -4.14
C SER A 110 1.93 -4.80 -3.34
N VAL A 111 0.99 -4.12 -3.98
CA VAL A 111 -0.29 -3.73 -3.41
C VAL A 111 -1.40 -4.29 -4.29
N ALA A 112 -2.37 -4.98 -3.69
CA ALA A 112 -3.60 -5.43 -4.33
C ALA A 112 -4.80 -4.99 -3.49
N LEU A 113 -5.66 -4.10 -4.00
CA LEU A 113 -6.75 -3.52 -3.21
C LEU A 113 -8.01 -4.39 -3.29
N GLY A 114 -8.41 -4.78 -4.50
CA GLY A 114 -9.30 -5.93 -4.72
C GLY A 114 -10.68 -5.53 -5.20
N GLN A 115 -11.61 -5.17 -4.32
CA GLN A 115 -13.00 -4.84 -4.69
C GLN A 115 -13.49 -3.62 -3.92
N GLY A 116 -14.24 -2.74 -4.58
CA GLY A 116 -14.80 -1.51 -4.02
C GLY A 116 -13.92 -0.29 -4.25
N ASP A 117 -14.43 0.89 -3.92
CA ASP A 117 -13.77 2.16 -4.30
C ASP A 117 -12.59 2.45 -3.35
N ASP A 118 -11.37 2.22 -3.80
CA ASP A 118 -10.17 2.27 -2.97
C ASP A 118 -9.34 3.54 -3.19
N ARG A 119 -8.45 3.82 -2.23
CA ARG A 119 -7.51 4.94 -2.28
C ARG A 119 -6.12 4.47 -1.90
N LEU A 120 -5.18 4.64 -2.83
CA LEU A 120 -3.78 4.30 -2.64
C LEU A 120 -2.89 5.52 -2.85
N ASN A 121 -2.08 5.85 -1.84
CA ASN A 121 -0.98 6.80 -1.95
C ASN A 121 0.34 6.06 -1.75
N VAL A 122 1.24 6.14 -2.74
CA VAL A 122 2.59 5.59 -2.65
C VAL A 122 3.58 6.73 -2.83
N THR A 123 4.48 6.91 -1.88
CA THR A 123 5.62 7.81 -1.97
C THR A 123 6.89 7.02 -1.74
N VAL A 124 7.81 7.05 -2.70
CA VAL A 124 9.13 6.44 -2.59
C VAL A 124 10.16 7.52 -2.83
N ALA A 125 10.93 7.87 -1.80
CA ALA A 125 12.03 8.82 -1.93
C ALA A 125 13.29 8.12 -2.48
N ASP A 126 14.16 8.90 -3.13
CA ASP A 126 15.51 8.43 -3.43
C ASP A 126 16.27 8.14 -2.14
N PRO A 127 17.16 7.13 -2.12
CA PRO A 127 18.07 6.95 -0.99
C PRO A 127 18.89 8.23 -0.78
N ALA A 128 19.02 8.68 0.46
CA ALA A 128 19.87 9.83 0.77
C ALA A 128 21.31 9.56 0.30
N GLY A 129 21.80 10.40 -0.62
CA GLY A 129 23.15 10.26 -1.19
C GLY A 129 23.25 9.25 -2.34
N ALA A 130 22.14 8.79 -2.92
CA ALA A 130 22.17 8.12 -4.21
C ALA A 130 22.69 9.12 -5.26
N ASP A 131 23.87 8.84 -5.80
CA ASP A 131 24.37 9.53 -6.97
C ASP A 131 23.57 9.01 -8.18
N PRO A 132 22.76 9.85 -8.86
CA PRO A 132 21.97 9.43 -10.00
C PRO A 132 22.83 8.99 -11.20
N ALA A 133 24.14 9.25 -11.18
CA ALA A 133 25.09 8.85 -12.21
C ALA A 133 25.75 7.49 -11.96
N VAL A 134 25.49 6.84 -10.81
CA VAL A 134 26.00 5.49 -10.54
C VAL A 134 25.09 4.49 -11.25
N ASP A 135 25.71 3.61 -12.05
CA ASP A 135 25.06 2.53 -12.79
C ASP A 135 23.95 1.89 -11.96
N PRO A 136 22.75 1.67 -12.55
CA PRO A 136 21.64 1.08 -11.81
C PRO A 136 22.09 -0.24 -11.18
N PRO A 137 21.74 -0.49 -9.90
CA PRO A 137 22.12 -1.73 -9.22
C PRO A 137 21.67 -2.94 -10.06
N GLU A 138 22.42 -4.04 -9.94
CA GLU A 138 22.17 -5.30 -10.67
C GLU A 138 20.66 -5.62 -10.76
N PRO A 139 20.16 -6.10 -11.92
CA PRO A 139 18.73 -6.24 -12.28
C PRO A 139 17.86 -7.00 -11.27
N ASP A 140 18.47 -7.73 -10.34
CA ASP A 140 17.83 -8.59 -9.36
C ASP A 140 17.58 -7.86 -8.02
N ARG A 141 18.17 -6.68 -7.79
CA ARG A 141 17.92 -5.79 -6.62
C ARG A 141 17.10 -4.55 -6.97
N VAL A 142 16.54 -4.56 -8.17
CA VAL A 142 15.92 -3.42 -8.82
C VAL A 142 14.52 -3.23 -8.25
N GLY A 143 14.30 -2.12 -7.54
CA GLY A 143 13.05 -1.81 -6.85
C GLY A 143 11.81 -1.89 -7.74
N ARG A 144 10.97 -2.91 -7.56
CA ARG A 144 9.72 -3.06 -8.33
C ARG A 144 8.54 -2.63 -7.50
N ILE A 145 7.70 -1.78 -8.09
CA ILE A 145 6.41 -1.39 -7.53
C ILE A 145 5.33 -2.01 -8.42
N ARG A 146 4.51 -2.88 -7.84
CA ARG A 146 3.33 -3.45 -8.48
C ARG A 146 2.09 -3.03 -7.73
N ILE A 147 1.14 -2.46 -8.47
CA ILE A 147 -0.16 -2.03 -7.97
C ILE A 147 -1.24 -2.72 -8.81
N ASP A 148 -2.24 -3.27 -8.14
CA ASP A 148 -3.44 -3.90 -8.69
C ASP A 148 -4.62 -3.31 -7.90
N ALA A 149 -5.35 -2.35 -8.50
CA ALA A 149 -6.42 -1.65 -7.80
C ALA A 149 -7.67 -2.54 -7.71
N GLY A 150 -8.03 -3.20 -8.80
CA GLY A 150 -8.95 -4.34 -8.79
C GLY A 150 -10.26 -3.99 -9.46
N ALA A 151 -11.34 -3.90 -8.71
CA ALA A 151 -12.63 -3.43 -9.23
C ALA A 151 -13.24 -2.40 -8.29
N GLY A 152 -13.97 -1.42 -8.81
CA GLY A 152 -14.44 -0.26 -8.06
C GLY A 152 -13.89 1.02 -8.69
N ASP A 153 -14.35 2.18 -8.23
CA ASP A 153 -13.80 3.46 -8.73
C ASP A 153 -12.58 3.87 -7.89
N ASP A 154 -11.38 3.56 -8.35
CA ASP A 154 -10.16 3.65 -7.57
C ASP A 154 -9.39 4.96 -7.78
N PHE A 155 -8.70 5.41 -6.73
CA PHE A 155 -7.82 6.57 -6.79
C PHE A 155 -6.40 6.19 -6.36
N VAL A 156 -5.48 6.21 -7.31
CA VAL A 156 -4.07 5.85 -7.12
C VAL A 156 -3.17 7.06 -7.36
N ASP A 157 -2.37 7.43 -6.37
CA ASP A 157 -1.33 8.47 -6.45
C ASP A 157 0.04 7.85 -6.16
N VAL A 158 0.96 7.97 -7.11
CA VAL A 158 2.31 7.41 -7.03
C VAL A 158 3.34 8.52 -7.22
N ASN A 159 4.10 8.80 -6.16
CA ASN A 159 5.18 9.77 -6.15
C ASN A 159 6.50 9.03 -6.00
N LEU A 160 7.33 9.08 -7.04
CA LEU A 160 8.59 8.35 -7.14
C LEU A 160 9.76 9.31 -7.11
N GLY A 161 10.86 8.88 -6.47
CA GLY A 161 12.18 9.48 -6.63
C GLY A 161 12.67 9.38 -8.08
N ALA A 162 13.81 10.00 -8.35
CA ALA A 162 14.43 9.95 -9.67
C ALA A 162 14.91 8.53 -10.04
N THR A 163 15.30 7.74 -9.03
CA THR A 163 15.92 6.42 -9.17
C THR A 163 14.91 5.31 -8.88
N PHE A 164 13.87 5.21 -9.72
CA PHE A 164 12.96 4.06 -9.69
C PHE A 164 13.11 3.27 -10.98
N PRO A 165 13.23 1.93 -10.91
CA PRO A 165 13.48 1.18 -12.12
C PRO A 165 12.25 0.57 -12.76
N TYR A 166 11.24 0.16 -11.98
CA TYR A 166 10.03 -0.45 -12.54
C TYR A 166 8.77 -0.14 -11.72
N LEU A 167 7.80 0.50 -12.38
CA LEU A 167 6.43 0.66 -11.91
C LEU A 167 5.49 -0.14 -12.83
N SER A 168 4.60 -0.93 -12.25
CA SER A 168 3.47 -1.54 -12.94
C SER A 168 2.19 -1.24 -12.18
N VAL A 169 1.21 -0.68 -12.86
CA VAL A 169 -0.12 -0.40 -12.32
C VAL A 169 -1.15 -1.09 -13.20
N ALA A 170 -2.06 -1.85 -12.59
CA ALA A 170 -3.30 -2.30 -13.17
C ALA A 170 -4.44 -1.66 -12.37
N LEU A 171 -5.32 -0.88 -13.01
CA LEU A 171 -6.43 -0.21 -12.32
C LEU A 171 -7.65 -1.15 -12.27
N GLY A 172 -8.10 -1.66 -13.42
CA GLY A 172 -8.91 -2.87 -13.47
C GLY A 172 -10.32 -2.62 -13.98
N GLN A 173 -11.35 -2.62 -13.13
CA GLN A 173 -12.74 -2.36 -13.54
C GLN A 173 -13.33 -1.20 -12.75
N GLY A 174 -13.86 -0.19 -13.41
CA GLY A 174 -14.47 0.98 -12.77
C GLY A 174 -13.93 2.27 -13.38
N ASP A 175 -14.43 3.42 -12.93
CA ASP A 175 -13.96 4.71 -13.42
C ASP A 175 -12.74 5.17 -12.59
N ASP A 176 -11.54 4.80 -13.02
CA ASP A 176 -10.34 4.92 -12.20
C ASP A 176 -9.55 6.22 -12.42
N ARG A 177 -8.77 6.59 -11.41
CA ARG A 177 -7.85 7.75 -11.49
C ARG A 177 -6.45 7.41 -11.03
N LEU A 178 -5.50 7.59 -11.94
CA LEU A 178 -4.08 7.41 -11.67
C LEU A 178 -3.31 8.72 -11.83
N ASN A 179 -2.56 9.11 -10.80
CA ASN A 179 -1.53 10.14 -10.88
C ASN A 179 -0.16 9.49 -10.63
N VAL A 180 0.76 9.65 -11.56
CA VAL A 180 2.17 9.27 -11.40
C VAL A 180 3.02 10.52 -11.51
N THR A 181 3.83 10.80 -10.49
CA THR A 181 4.82 11.88 -10.51
C THR A 181 6.19 11.29 -10.22
N VAL A 182 7.15 11.59 -11.08
CA VAL A 182 8.55 11.24 -10.90
C VAL A 182 9.34 12.51 -10.58
N ALA A 183 10.15 12.46 -9.53
CA ALA A 183 11.04 13.55 -9.15
C ALA A 183 12.20 13.70 -10.15
N ASP A 184 12.61 14.95 -10.37
CA ASP A 184 13.81 15.26 -11.14
C ASP A 184 15.06 14.90 -10.31
N PRO A 185 16.04 14.16 -10.84
CA PRO A 185 17.32 13.98 -10.15
C PRO A 185 17.98 15.34 -9.94
N ALA A 186 17.88 15.87 -8.72
CA ALA A 186 18.46 17.15 -8.37
C ALA A 186 19.98 17.13 -8.65
N GLY A 187 20.42 17.80 -9.71
CA GLY A 187 21.84 17.97 -10.03
C GLY A 187 22.34 17.30 -11.32
N ALA A 188 21.49 16.59 -12.07
CA ALA A 188 21.85 16.21 -13.43
C ALA A 188 21.70 17.43 -14.35
N ASP A 189 22.65 18.37 -14.29
CA ASP A 189 22.75 19.44 -15.29
C ASP A 189 23.03 18.77 -16.65
N PRO A 190 22.08 18.79 -17.61
CA PRO A 190 22.29 18.13 -18.89
C PRO A 190 23.32 18.87 -19.76
N ALA A 191 23.90 19.99 -19.31
CA ALA A 191 24.58 20.95 -20.18
C ALA A 191 26.09 21.17 -19.93
N VAL A 192 26.79 20.38 -19.09
CA VAL A 192 28.25 20.53 -18.91
C VAL A 192 29.03 19.30 -19.41
N GLY A 193 28.58 18.70 -20.51
CA GLY A 193 29.35 17.71 -21.27
C GLY A 193 30.11 18.38 -22.41
N ASP A 194 31.43 18.23 -22.42
CA ASP A 194 32.30 18.54 -23.55
C ASP A 194 31.67 18.03 -24.87
N PRO A 195 31.42 18.89 -25.88
CA PRO A 195 30.75 18.51 -27.14
C PRO A 195 31.51 17.42 -27.94
N ALA A 196 32.69 17.00 -27.49
CA ALA A 196 33.51 15.96 -28.09
C ALA A 196 33.29 14.54 -27.53
N VAL A 197 32.50 14.37 -26.47
CA VAL A 197 32.16 13.03 -25.97
C VAL A 197 30.82 12.63 -26.58
N ASP A 198 30.82 11.60 -27.43
CA ASP A 198 29.58 10.98 -27.89
C ASP A 198 28.69 10.75 -26.66
N PRO A 199 27.44 11.24 -26.65
CA PRO A 199 26.59 11.11 -25.49
C PRO A 199 26.51 9.61 -25.16
N PRO A 200 26.85 9.19 -23.92
CA PRO A 200 26.65 7.80 -23.53
C PRO A 200 25.24 7.40 -23.91
N GLU A 201 25.07 6.18 -24.45
CA GLU A 201 23.74 5.64 -24.75
C GLU A 201 22.82 5.99 -23.57
N PRO A 202 21.61 6.50 -23.81
CA PRO A 202 20.78 7.02 -22.73
C PRO A 202 20.53 5.90 -21.72
N ASP A 203 21.29 5.93 -20.63
CA ASP A 203 21.15 5.01 -19.53
C ASP A 203 19.72 5.14 -19.05
N ARG A 204 19.02 4.02 -19.15
CA ARG A 204 17.56 3.96 -18.98
C ARG A 204 17.27 4.18 -17.50
N VAL A 205 16.50 5.22 -17.20
CA VAL A 205 16.25 5.61 -15.80
C VAL A 205 15.16 4.73 -15.17
N GLY A 206 14.15 4.29 -15.94
CA GLY A 206 13.12 3.38 -15.46
C GLY A 206 12.07 3.01 -16.51
N ARG A 207 11.22 2.04 -16.16
CA ARG A 207 10.06 1.62 -16.95
C ARG A 207 8.76 1.78 -16.15
N ILE A 208 7.75 2.33 -16.81
CA ILE A 208 6.39 2.46 -16.31
C ILE A 208 5.49 1.63 -17.23
N ARG A 209 4.73 0.71 -16.64
CA ARG A 209 3.65 -0.02 -17.30
C ARG A 209 2.33 0.31 -16.62
N ILE A 210 1.33 0.72 -17.40
CA ILE A 210 -0.01 1.03 -16.92
C ILE A 210 -1.00 0.24 -17.76
N ASP A 211 -1.94 -0.41 -17.09
CA ASP A 211 -3.11 -1.08 -17.65
C ASP A 211 -4.33 -0.47 -16.95
N ALA A 212 -5.07 0.40 -17.63
CA ALA A 212 -6.20 1.10 -17.04
C ALA A 212 -7.41 0.16 -16.91
N GLY A 213 -7.60 -0.75 -17.87
CA GLY A 213 -8.61 -1.80 -17.79
C GLY A 213 -9.94 -1.39 -18.42
N ALA A 214 -11.03 -1.39 -17.67
CA ALA A 214 -12.36 -1.10 -18.21
C ALA A 214 -13.09 -0.07 -17.38
N GLY A 215 -13.73 0.90 -18.03
CA GLY A 215 -14.40 2.03 -17.41
C GLY A 215 -13.90 3.34 -18.02
N ASP A 216 -14.37 4.48 -17.54
CA ASP A 216 -13.93 5.78 -18.06
C ASP A 216 -12.74 6.31 -17.24
N ASP A 217 -11.52 5.99 -17.68
CA ASP A 217 -10.32 6.18 -16.87
C ASP A 217 -9.63 7.54 -17.06
N PHE A 218 -9.02 8.05 -15.98
CA PHE A 218 -8.13 9.21 -16.04
C PHE A 218 -6.71 8.86 -15.59
N VAL A 219 -5.77 8.84 -16.53
CA VAL A 219 -4.35 8.60 -16.26
C VAL A 219 -3.54 9.86 -16.50
N LYS A 220 -2.82 10.30 -15.47
CA LYS A 220 -1.89 11.42 -15.54
C LYS A 220 -0.49 11.01 -15.13
N VAL A 221 0.46 11.21 -16.03
CA VAL A 221 1.88 10.92 -15.80
C VAL A 221 2.70 12.19 -15.94
N ARG A 222 3.47 12.54 -14.91
CA ARG A 222 4.43 13.65 -14.92
C ARG A 222 5.85 13.10 -14.77
N LEU A 223 6.67 13.34 -15.77
CA LEU A 223 8.06 12.92 -15.83
C LEU A 223 8.99 14.14 -15.88
N PRO A 224 10.20 14.05 -15.29
CA PRO A 224 11.18 15.13 -15.32
C PRO A 224 11.89 15.26 -16.68
N HIS A 225 11.95 14.18 -17.48
CA HIS A 225 12.58 14.11 -18.80
C HIS A 225 12.06 12.87 -19.58
N ASP A 226 12.47 12.70 -20.83
CA ASP A 226 11.98 11.67 -21.77
C ASP A 226 12.67 10.30 -21.68
N ARG A 227 13.61 10.11 -20.75
CA ARG A 227 14.39 8.85 -20.58
C ARG A 227 13.64 7.66 -19.96
N TYR A 228 12.31 7.72 -19.85
CA TYR A 228 11.50 6.64 -19.28
C TYR A 228 10.78 5.86 -20.36
N PHE A 229 10.80 4.53 -20.25
CA PHE A 229 9.96 3.69 -21.11
C PHE A 229 8.55 3.63 -20.52
N MET A 230 7.57 4.05 -21.31
CA MET A 230 6.16 3.96 -20.95
C MET A 230 5.45 2.97 -21.87
N ASP A 231 4.68 2.10 -21.25
CA ASP A 231 3.83 1.10 -21.89
C ASP A 231 2.45 1.24 -21.25
N ILE A 232 1.56 1.97 -21.91
CA ILE A 232 0.25 2.36 -21.37
C ILE A 232 -0.81 1.74 -22.25
N ASP A 233 -1.61 0.84 -21.67
CA ASP A 233 -2.85 0.34 -22.22
C ASP A 233 -3.99 1.04 -21.48
N MET A 234 -4.80 1.81 -22.22
CA MET A 234 -5.97 2.48 -21.64
C MET A 234 -7.19 1.55 -21.62
N GLY A 235 -7.13 0.39 -22.27
CA GLY A 235 -8.20 -0.59 -22.22
C GLY A 235 -9.49 -0.14 -22.92
N SER A 236 -10.64 -0.28 -22.26
CA SER A 236 -11.96 -0.01 -22.84
C SER A 236 -12.75 1.03 -22.06
N GLY A 237 -13.25 2.06 -22.75
CA GLY A 237 -14.09 3.12 -22.19
C GLY A 237 -13.80 4.44 -22.88
N ASP A 238 -14.32 5.54 -22.32
CA ASP A 238 -14.00 6.89 -22.75
C ASP A 238 -12.86 7.47 -21.89
N ASP A 239 -11.62 7.08 -22.21
CA ASP A 239 -10.46 7.37 -21.37
C ASP A 239 -9.77 8.71 -21.67
N VAL A 240 -9.08 9.24 -20.65
CA VAL A 240 -8.25 10.44 -20.75
C VAL A 240 -6.83 10.15 -20.26
N LEU A 241 -5.87 10.27 -21.19
CA LEU A 241 -4.44 10.22 -20.88
C LEU A 241 -3.81 11.61 -20.95
N GLN A 242 -3.19 12.03 -19.86
CA GLN A 242 -2.37 13.25 -19.77
C GLN A 242 -0.91 12.91 -19.44
N VAL A 243 -0.01 13.06 -20.41
CA VAL A 243 1.43 12.94 -20.19
C VAL A 243 2.08 14.32 -20.19
N ILE A 244 2.81 14.63 -19.12
CA ILE A 244 3.55 15.88 -18.94
C ILE A 244 5.02 15.52 -18.78
N VAL A 245 5.82 15.76 -19.82
CA VAL A 245 7.28 15.62 -19.74
C VAL A 245 7.86 17.00 -19.53
N GLY A 246 8.61 17.17 -18.43
CA GLY A 246 9.38 18.38 -18.18
C GLY A 246 10.63 18.43 -19.06
N ASP A 247 10.96 19.63 -19.53
CA ASP A 247 12.33 20.11 -19.68
C ASP A 247 12.28 21.62 -19.40
N ARG A 248 12.34 22.00 -18.13
CA ARG A 248 12.22 23.42 -17.73
C ARG A 248 13.47 24.24 -18.03
N SER A 249 14.54 23.62 -18.52
CA SER A 249 15.79 24.33 -18.85
C SER A 249 15.65 25.29 -20.04
N LYS A 250 14.56 25.24 -20.83
CA LYS A 250 14.38 26.08 -22.03
C LYS A 250 13.39 27.24 -21.96
N LEU A 251 12.77 27.54 -20.81
CA LEU A 251 11.77 28.62 -20.72
C LEU A 251 12.25 29.92 -20.04
N GLY A 252 13.55 30.08 -19.75
CA GLY A 252 14.04 31.30 -19.10
C GLY A 252 15.51 31.62 -19.35
N GLY A 253 15.80 32.32 -20.44
CA GLY A 253 17.14 32.87 -20.71
C GLY A 253 17.18 33.87 -21.86
N GLY A 254 16.13 34.69 -22.01
CA GLY A 254 16.06 35.76 -23.00
C GLY A 254 15.46 37.03 -22.39
N ARG A 255 16.27 37.76 -21.64
CA ARG A 255 16.10 39.19 -21.38
C ARG A 255 17.45 39.87 -21.45
#